data_AF-A0A3C1VU47-F1
#
_entry.id   AF-A0A3C1VU47-F1
#
_cell.length_a   1.000
_cell.length_b   1.000
_cell.length_c   1.000
_cell.angle_alpha   90.00
_cell.angle_beta   90.00
_cell.angle_gamma   90.00
#
_symmetry.space_group_name_H-M   'P 1'
#
loop_
_entity.id
_entity.type
_entity.pdbx_description
1 polymer ?
#
loop_
_entity_poly.entity_id
_entity_poly.type
_entity_poly.pdbx_seq_one_letter_code
_entity_poly.pdbx_strand_id
1 'polypeptide(L)' 'ATLLFKMAPGLSAVLLLLTCLPAPPSAYILARQLGGNVSLMANIITLQTLFAFFTIPLWVDIGDRFLWLNLIL' A
#
# COMPACT_ATOMS: atom_id res chain seq x y z
N ALA A 1 3.80 2.68 -12.87
CA ALA A 1 3.63 4.15 -12.90
C ALA A 1 4.97 4.87 -12.99
N THR A 2 5.95 4.54 -12.14
CA THR A 2 7.30 5.14 -12.11
C THR A 2 8.07 5.07 -13.41
N LEU A 3 8.06 3.94 -14.13
CA LEU A 3 8.67 3.82 -15.47
C LEU A 3 7.91 4.58 -16.57
N LEU A 4 6.60 4.78 -16.40
CA LEU A 4 5.73 5.41 -17.40
C LEU A 4 5.89 6.94 -17.39
N PHE A 5 6.14 7.53 -16.21
CA PHE A 5 6.25 8.98 -16.02
C PHE A 5 7.70 9.50 -15.94
N LYS A 6 8.73 8.64 -16.01
CA LYS A 6 10.17 8.98 -15.95
C LYS A 6 10.47 10.00 -14.84
N MET A 7 10.01 9.70 -13.61
CA MET A 7 10.02 10.62 -12.48
C MET A 7 11.35 10.65 -11.72
N ALA A 8 11.62 11.77 -11.04
CA ALA A 8 12.78 11.94 -10.17
C ALA A 8 12.83 10.86 -9.07
N PRO A 9 14.03 10.37 -8.68
CA PRO A 9 14.19 9.19 -7.82
C PRO A 9 13.60 9.32 -6.41
N GLY A 10 13.44 10.55 -5.89
CA GLY A 10 12.74 10.75 -4.61
C GLY A 10 11.22 10.51 -4.70
N LEU A 11 10.62 10.83 -5.84
CA LEU A 11 9.17 10.75 -6.02
C LEU A 11 8.71 9.31 -6.33
N SER A 12 9.57 8.50 -6.95
CA SER A 12 9.31 7.07 -7.17
C SER A 12 9.24 6.28 -5.87
N ALA A 13 10.11 6.58 -4.90
CA ALA A 13 10.08 5.95 -3.57
C ALA A 13 8.77 6.27 -2.82
N VAL A 14 8.32 7.52 -2.86
CA VAL A 14 7.05 7.94 -2.24
C VAL A 14 5.85 7.23 -2.87
N LEU A 15 5.82 7.10 -4.20
CA LEU A 15 4.75 6.38 -4.90
C LEU A 15 4.74 4.87 -4.59
N LEU A 16 5.91 4.26 -4.45
CA LEU A 16 6.03 2.87 -4.00
C LEU A 16 5.47 2.67 -2.60
N LEU A 17 5.77 3.60 -1.68
CA LEU A 17 5.22 3.55 -0.32
C LEU A 17 3.70 3.75 -0.30
N LEU A 18 3.18 4.71 -1.07
CA LEU A 18 1.74 4.98 -1.14
C LEU A 18 0.94 3.81 -1.73
N THR A 19 1.49 3.10 -2.71
CA THR A 19 0.82 1.91 -3.31
C THR A 19 0.83 0.69 -2.39
N CYS A 20 1.64 0.71 -1.34
CA CYS A 20 1.76 -0.38 -0.40
C CYS A 20 0.76 -0.29 0.77
N LEU A 21 0.13 0.87 0.97
CA LEU A 21 -0.70 1.13 2.13
C LEU A 21 -1.98 0.25 2.12
N PRO A 22 -2.27 -0.52 3.19
CA PRO A 22 -3.54 -1.23 3.33
C PRO A 22 -4.71 -0.26 3.49
N ALA A 23 -5.95 -0.77 3.34
CA ALA A 23 -7.14 0.08 3.34
C ALA A 23 -7.22 0.97 4.60
N PRO A 24 -7.57 2.26 4.46
CA PRO A 24 -7.61 3.20 5.58
C PRO A 24 -8.60 2.76 6.67
N PRO A 25 -8.24 2.86 7.97
CA PRO A 25 -9.16 2.58 9.07
C PRO A 25 -10.34 3.56 9.11
N SER A 26 -10.26 4.71 8.42
CA SER A 26 -11.37 5.66 8.26
C SER A 26 -12.59 5.05 7.57
N ALA A 27 -12.39 4.01 6.75
CA ALA A 27 -13.46 3.30 6.10
C ALA A 27 -14.40 2.60 7.13
N TYR A 28 -13.86 2.10 8.25
CA TYR A 28 -14.64 1.55 9.39
C TYR A 28 -15.57 2.58 10.01
N ILE A 29 -15.06 3.80 10.23
CA ILE A 29 -15.83 4.90 10.80
C ILE A 29 -16.95 5.30 9.82
N LEU A 30 -16.67 5.34 8.53
CA LEU A 30 -17.65 5.66 7.49
C LEU A 30 -18.76 4.61 7.40
N ALA A 31 -18.42 3.32 7.43
CA ALA A 31 -19.42 2.24 7.45
C ALA A 31 -20.29 2.29 8.71
N ARG A 32 -19.71 2.66 9.85
CA ARG A 32 -20.45 2.85 11.11
C ARG A 32 -21.38 4.06 11.05
N GLN A 33 -21.01 5.12 10.34
CA GLN A 33 -21.83 6.32 10.12
C GLN A 33 -22.95 6.12 9.10
N LEU A 34 -22.74 5.27 8.09
CA LEU A 34 -23.71 4.99 7.01
C LEU A 34 -24.66 3.81 7.32
N GLY A 35 -24.61 3.25 8.54
CA GLY A 35 -25.43 2.07 8.91
C GLY A 35 -24.98 0.75 8.26
N GLY A 36 -23.76 0.70 7.73
CA GLY A 36 -23.15 -0.49 7.13
C GLY A 36 -22.69 -1.52 8.16
N ASN A 37 -22.26 -2.69 7.67
CA ASN A 37 -21.86 -3.81 8.52
C ASN A 37 -20.46 -3.61 9.13
N VAL A 38 -20.44 -3.04 10.33
CA VAL A 38 -19.25 -2.71 11.12
C VAL A 38 -18.40 -3.94 11.45
N SER A 39 -19.02 -5.08 11.79
CA SER A 39 -18.31 -6.32 12.10
C SER A 39 -17.63 -6.93 10.86
N LEU A 40 -18.29 -6.87 9.71
CA LEU A 40 -17.69 -7.36 8.46
C LEU A 40 -16.46 -6.53 8.09
N MET A 41 -16.53 -5.21 8.27
CA MET A 41 -15.43 -4.30 7.98
C MET A 41 -14.26 -4.44 8.94
N ALA A 42 -14.52 -4.68 10.23
CA ALA A 42 -13.49 -5.01 11.21
C ALA A 42 -12.74 -6.31 10.83
N ASN A 43 -13.46 -7.33 10.36
CA ASN A 43 -12.83 -8.57 9.88
C ASN A 43 -11.96 -8.34 8.63
N ILE A 44 -12.41 -7.50 7.70
CA ILE A 44 -11.61 -7.17 6.51
C ILE A 44 -10.33 -6.42 6.90
N ILE A 45 -10.42 -5.43 7.79
CA ILE A 45 -9.25 -4.65 8.24
C ILE A 45 -8.25 -5.54 9.00
N THR A 46 -8.73 -6.43 9.87
CA THR A 46 -7.84 -7.34 10.62
C THR A 46 -7.13 -8.33 9.71
N LEU A 47 -7.85 -8.95 8.76
CA LEU A 47 -7.23 -9.79 7.73
C LEU A 47 -6.23 -9.00 6.89
N GLN A 48 -6.60 -7.82 6.43
CA GLN A 48 -5.74 -6.99 5.58
C GLN A 48 -4.51 -6.48 6.35
N THR A 49 -4.60 -6.28 7.67
CA THR A 49 -3.46 -5.93 8.53
C THR A 49 -2.51 -7.12 8.70
N LEU A 50 -3.04 -8.32 8.93
CA LEU A 50 -2.25 -9.55 8.99
C LEU A 50 -1.52 -9.82 7.67
N PHE A 51 -2.21 -9.69 6.54
CA PHE A 51 -1.60 -9.83 5.23
C PHE A 51 -0.61 -8.70 4.94
N ALA A 52 -0.91 -7.45 5.32
CA ALA A 52 -0.01 -6.32 5.13
C ALA A 52 1.34 -6.51 5.83
N PHE A 53 1.38 -7.21 6.97
CA PHE A 53 2.63 -7.55 7.65
C PHE A 53 3.60 -8.32 6.74
N PHE A 54 3.09 -9.15 5.83
CA PHE A 54 3.89 -9.89 4.85
C PHE A 54 4.01 -9.14 3.51
N THR A 55 2.93 -8.50 3.06
CA THR A 55 2.88 -7.83 1.75
C THR A 55 3.72 -6.55 1.72
N ILE A 56 3.75 -5.76 2.80
CA ILE A 56 4.54 -4.52 2.88
C ILE A 56 6.04 -4.76 2.69
N PRO A 57 6.70 -5.64 3.47
CA PRO A 57 8.14 -5.87 3.31
C PRO A 57 8.48 -6.47 1.94
N LEU A 58 7.65 -7.40 1.43
CA LEU A 58 7.81 -7.97 0.09
C LEU A 58 7.76 -6.89 -1.01
N TRP A 59 6.81 -5.97 -0.92
CA TRP A 59 6.63 -4.93 -1.94
C TRP A 59 7.72 -3.87 -1.90
N VAL A 60 8.20 -3.51 -0.70
CA VAL A 60 9.32 -2.59 -0.52
C VAL A 60 10.62 -3.22 -1.04
N ASP A 61 10.88 -4.49 -0.73
CA ASP A 61 12.07 -5.22 -1.20
C ASP A 61 12.08 -5.35 -2.74
N ILE A 62 10.95 -5.71 -3.34
CA ILE A 62 10.79 -5.76 -4.79
C ILE A 62 10.96 -4.37 -5.42
N GLY A 63 10.37 -3.34 -4.82
CA GLY A 63 10.44 -1.96 -5.30
C GLY A 63 11.85 -1.37 -5.25
N ASP A 64 12.59 -1.62 -4.16
CA ASP A 64 13.98 -1.21 -3.98
C ASP A 64 14.89 -1.90 -4.99
N ARG A 65 14.80 -3.23 -5.11
CA ARG A 65 15.57 -4.02 -6.07
C ARG A 65 15.31 -3.61 -7.51
N PHE A 66 14.07 -3.25 -7.84
CA PHE A 66 13.70 -2.79 -9.17
C PHE A 66 14.24 -1.39 -9.49
N LEU A 67 14.19 -0.46 -8.54
CA LEU A 67 14.76 0.88 -8.68
C LEU A 67 16.29 0.83 -8.79
N TRP A 68 16.94 -0.04 -8.03
CA TRP A 68 18.40 -0.20 -8.02
C TRP A 68 18.92 -0.75 -9.36
N LEU A 69 18.23 -1.75 -9.94
CA LEU A 69 18.55 -2.29 -11.26
C LEU A 69 18.36 -1.26 -12.39
N ASN A 70 17.41 -0.34 -12.25
CA ASN A 70 17.17 0.72 -13.24
C ASN A 70 18.17 1.89 -13.15
N LEU A 71 18.88 2.04 -12.03
CA LEU A 71 19.91 3.07 -11.85
C LEU A 71 21.28 2.64 -12.40
N ILE A 72 21.50 1.33 -12.55
CA ILE A 72 22.78 0.73 -12.98
C ILE A 72 22.85 0.43 -14.48
N LEU A 73 21.70 0.24 -15.13
CA LEU A 73 21.56 0.03 -16.59
C LEU A 73 21.18 1.32 -17.31
#